data_AF-A0A535PD15-F1
#
_entry.id   AF-A0A535PD15-F1
#
_cell.length_a   1.000
_cell.length_b   1.000
_cell.length_c   1.000
_cell.angle_alpha   90.00
_cell.angle_beta   90.00
_cell.angle_gamma   90.00
#
_symmetry.space_group_name_H-M   'P 1'
#
loop_
_entity.id
_entity.type
_entity.pdbx_description
1 polymer ?
#
loop_
_entity_poly.entity_id
_entity_poly.type
_entity_poly.pdbx_seq_one_letter_code
_entity_poly.pdbx_strand_id
1 'polypeptide(L)'
;MSDSAGALRATSDALLDDLDALQALEQEKRSIEPGDPRLTVVADQIAQVAARVLGASVRQRTLTERVNHLVAAGSPDAPDAPIEEMPREMRLILADWRDAERRASLSAPGSADAVAAAADIDRLREEYRRAFEEARERD
;
A
#
# COMPACT_ATOMS: atom_id res chain seq x y z
N MET A 1 1.11 -14.94 -10.39
CA MET A 1 -0.07 -14.88 -9.49
C MET A 1 -1.32 -14.85 -10.34
N SER A 2 -2.38 -15.53 -9.92
CA SER A 2 -3.72 -15.25 -10.46
C SER A 2 -4.00 -13.75 -10.34
N ASP A 3 -4.55 -13.14 -11.39
CA ASP A 3 -4.94 -11.72 -11.44
C ASP A 3 -5.77 -11.33 -10.20
N SER A 4 -6.59 -12.26 -9.69
CA SER A 4 -7.42 -12.04 -8.49
C SER A 4 -6.63 -11.96 -7.19
N ALA A 5 -5.52 -12.69 -7.10
CA ALA A 5 -4.65 -12.68 -5.92
C ALA A 5 -3.87 -11.36 -5.86
N GLY A 6 -3.20 -10.98 -6.95
CA GLY A 6 -2.50 -9.70 -7.05
C GLY A 6 -3.42 -8.50 -6.79
N ALA A 7 -4.63 -8.52 -7.36
CA ALA A 7 -5.64 -7.49 -7.13
C ALA A 7 -6.10 -7.41 -5.66
N LEU A 8 -6.22 -8.55 -4.96
CA LEU A 8 -6.60 -8.59 -3.55
C LEU A 8 -5.52 -7.97 -2.67
N ARG A 9 -4.25 -8.32 -2.90
CA ARG A 9 -3.14 -7.69 -2.17
C ARG A 9 -3.05 -6.19 -2.43
N ALA A 10 -3.03 -5.78 -3.70
CA ALA A 10 -2.94 -4.37 -4.05
C ALA A 10 -4.11 -3.55 -3.47
N THR A 11 -5.32 -4.11 -3.45
CA THR A 11 -6.49 -3.46 -2.83
C THR A 11 -6.35 -3.36 -1.32
N SER A 12 -5.80 -4.39 -0.66
CA SER A 12 -5.57 -4.39 0.79
C SER A 12 -4.50 -3.35 1.17
N ASP A 13 -3.36 -3.34 0.49
CA ASP A 13 -2.28 -2.38 0.72
C ASP A 13 -2.81 -0.93 0.58
N ALA A 14 -3.50 -0.63 -0.53
CA ALA A 14 -4.05 0.70 -0.79
C ALA A 14 -5.12 1.12 0.24
N LEU A 15 -5.92 0.18 0.77
CA LEU A 15 -6.90 0.48 1.82
C LEU A 15 -6.20 0.88 3.12
N LEU A 16 -5.14 0.17 3.50
CA LEU A 16 -4.37 0.49 4.72
C LEU A 16 -3.71 1.87 4.60
N ASP A 17 -3.08 2.16 3.46
CA ASP A 17 -2.47 3.48 3.19
C ASP A 17 -3.51 4.61 3.29
N ASP A 18 -4.70 4.43 2.71
CA ASP A 18 -5.77 5.44 2.78
C ASP A 18 -6.32 5.59 4.23
N LEU A 19 -6.36 4.52 5.03
CA LEU A 19 -6.76 4.60 6.44
C LEU A 19 -5.75 5.37 7.29
N ASP A 20 -4.45 5.14 7.08
CA ASP A 20 -3.38 5.88 7.76
C ASP A 20 -3.41 7.36 7.38
N ALA A 21 -3.60 7.66 6.09
CA ALA A 21 -3.74 9.03 5.60
C ALA A 21 -4.97 9.73 6.22
N LEU A 22 -6.11 9.03 6.32
CA LEU A 22 -7.33 9.56 6.92
C LEU A 22 -7.13 9.87 8.41
N GLN A 23 -6.43 8.99 9.14
CA GLN A 23 -6.08 9.22 10.53
C GLN A 23 -5.19 10.45 10.69
N ALA A 24 -4.14 10.58 9.87
CA ALA A 24 -3.22 11.71 9.91
C ALA A 24 -3.93 13.05 9.66
N LEU A 25 -4.79 13.11 8.64
CA LEU A 25 -5.57 14.32 8.31
C LEU A 25 -6.54 14.72 9.43
N GLU A 26 -7.22 13.76 10.06
CA GLU A 26 -8.12 14.06 11.16
C GLU A 26 -7.36 14.58 12.39
N GLN A 27 -6.17 14.03 12.67
CA GLN A 27 -5.33 14.54 13.75
C GLN A 27 -4.80 15.95 13.45
N GLU A 28 -4.40 16.23 12.21
CA GLU A 28 -4.04 17.57 11.77
C GLU A 28 -5.20 18.54 11.99
N LYS A 29 -6.39 18.22 11.48
CA LYS A 29 -7.59 19.05 11.62
C LYS A 29 -7.91 19.39 13.07
N ARG A 30 -7.78 18.42 13.99
CA ARG A 30 -8.03 18.61 15.43
C ARG A 30 -7.06 19.58 16.10
N SER A 31 -5.89 19.82 15.50
CA SER A 31 -4.89 20.77 15.99
C SER A 31 -5.08 22.20 15.45
N ILE A 32 -5.99 22.40 14.49
CA ILE A 32 -6.23 23.69 13.86
C ILE A 32 -7.28 24.49 14.66
N GLU A 33 -6.97 25.76 14.90
CA GLU A 33 -7.86 26.69 15.60
C GLU A 33 -9.18 26.94 14.84
N PRO A 34 -10.33 27.08 15.55
CA PRO A 34 -11.59 27.44 14.92
C PRO A 34 -11.50 28.74 14.12
N GLY A 35 -12.01 28.71 12.89
CA GLY A 35 -12.02 29.87 11.98
C GLY A 35 -10.80 29.99 11.07
N ASP A 36 -9.78 29.15 11.24
CA ASP A 36 -8.70 29.03 10.25
C ASP A 36 -9.24 28.43 8.94
N PRO A 37 -9.06 29.10 7.77
CA PRO A 37 -9.51 28.58 6.47
C PRO A 37 -8.97 27.20 6.10
N ARG A 38 -7.84 26.76 6.68
CA ARG A 38 -7.29 25.42 6.44
C ARG A 38 -8.22 24.30 6.91
N LEU A 39 -9.12 24.56 7.86
CA LEU A 39 -10.10 23.57 8.34
C LEU A 39 -10.96 23.02 7.20
N THR A 40 -11.42 23.88 6.28
CA THR A 40 -12.26 23.41 5.15
C THR A 40 -11.45 22.65 4.13
N VAL A 41 -10.20 23.05 3.88
CA VAL A 41 -9.28 22.33 2.98
C VAL A 41 -9.00 20.92 3.49
N VAL A 42 -8.65 20.78 4.77
CA VAL A 42 -8.38 19.46 5.37
C VAL A 42 -9.67 18.62 5.43
N ALA A 43 -10.82 19.24 5.71
CA ALA A 43 -12.11 18.54 5.66
C ALA A 43 -12.44 17.98 4.26
N ASP A 44 -12.15 18.74 3.20
CA ASP A 44 -12.32 18.28 1.81
C ASP A 44 -11.37 17.12 1.49
N GLN A 45 -10.13 17.18 1.95
CA GLN A 45 -9.16 16.08 1.80
C GLN A 45 -9.61 14.81 2.53
N ILE A 46 -10.09 14.94 3.77
CA ILE A 46 -10.68 13.85 4.54
C ILE A 46 -11.83 13.20 3.77
N ALA A 47 -12.74 14.01 3.20
CA ALA A 47 -13.87 13.49 2.43
C ALA A 47 -13.42 12.72 1.19
N GLN A 48 -12.39 13.21 0.48
CA GLN A 48 -11.83 12.52 -0.68
C GLN A 48 -11.19 11.18 -0.31
N VAL A 49 -10.41 11.13 0.77
CA VAL A 49 -9.78 9.89 1.25
C VAL A 49 -10.84 8.91 1.73
N ALA A 50 -11.83 9.36 2.50
CA ALA A 50 -12.93 8.51 2.97
C ALA A 50 -13.73 7.89 1.81
N ALA A 51 -13.93 8.62 0.71
CA ALA A 51 -14.57 8.07 -0.48
C ALA A 51 -13.74 6.95 -1.13
N ARG A 52 -12.40 7.07 -1.15
CA ARG A 52 -11.52 5.99 -1.63
C ARG A 52 -11.55 4.77 -0.72
N VAL A 53 -11.50 4.96 0.61
CA VAL A 53 -11.64 3.89 1.62
C VAL A 53 -12.93 3.09 1.40
N LEU A 54 -14.06 3.79 1.20
CA LEU A 54 -15.34 3.14 0.92
C LEU A 54 -15.28 2.32 -0.39
N GLY A 55 -14.76 2.93 -1.45
CA GLY A 55 -14.61 2.24 -2.74
C GLY A 55 -13.70 1.01 -2.66
N ALA A 56 -12.58 1.09 -1.94
CA ALA A 56 -11.65 -0.01 -1.72
C ALA A 56 -12.28 -1.12 -0.88
N SER A 57 -13.04 -0.78 0.16
CA SER A 57 -13.76 -1.74 1.01
C SER A 57 -14.78 -2.57 0.22
N VAL A 58 -15.52 -1.94 -0.70
CA VAL A 58 -16.44 -2.65 -1.62
C VAL A 58 -15.67 -3.58 -2.55
N ARG A 59 -14.58 -3.10 -3.17
CA ARG A 59 -13.74 -3.93 -4.04
C ARG A 59 -13.13 -5.13 -3.31
N GLN A 60 -12.63 -4.93 -2.11
CA GLN A 60 -12.04 -5.98 -1.28
C GLN A 60 -13.06 -7.08 -1.01
N ARG A 61 -14.29 -6.72 -0.63
CA ARG A 61 -15.38 -7.70 -0.46
C ARG A 61 -15.60 -8.54 -1.73
N THR A 62 -15.74 -7.90 -2.89
CA THR A 62 -15.95 -8.61 -4.16
C THR A 62 -14.78 -9.53 -4.51
N LEU A 63 -13.54 -9.09 -4.31
CA LEU A 63 -12.34 -9.89 -4.54
C LEU A 63 -12.26 -11.09 -3.59
N THR A 64 -12.58 -10.90 -2.31
CA THR A 64 -12.64 -11.98 -1.33
C THR A 64 -13.71 -13.00 -1.69
N GLU A 65 -14.91 -12.57 -2.08
CA GLU A 65 -15.98 -13.47 -2.56
C GLU A 65 -15.52 -14.29 -3.78
N ARG A 66 -14.85 -13.65 -4.74
CA ARG A 66 -14.27 -14.32 -5.91
C ARG A 66 -13.19 -15.34 -5.54
N VAL A 67 -12.28 -14.99 -4.64
CA VAL A 67 -11.24 -15.90 -4.15
C VAL A 67 -11.85 -17.11 -3.47
N ASN A 68 -12.85 -16.92 -2.60
CA ASN A 68 -13.56 -18.02 -1.95
C ASN A 68 -14.21 -18.96 -2.96
N HIS A 69 -14.79 -18.43 -4.04
CA HIS A 69 -15.34 -19.25 -5.12
C HIS A 69 -14.25 -20.05 -5.85
N LEU A 70 -13.10 -19.46 -6.14
CA LEU A 70 -11.97 -20.17 -6.77
C LEU A 70 -11.45 -21.32 -5.90
N VAL A 71 -11.32 -21.08 -4.58
CA VAL A 71 -10.93 -22.10 -3.61
C VAL A 71 -11.95 -23.23 -3.57
N ALA A 72 -13.25 -22.92 -3.46
CA ALA A 72 -14.31 -23.93 -3.43
C ALA A 72 -14.39 -24.77 -4.72
N ALA A 73 -14.05 -24.16 -5.87
CA ALA A 73 -13.99 -24.85 -7.15
C ALA A 73 -12.70 -25.67 -7.37
N GLY A 74 -11.73 -25.61 -6.44
CA GLY A 74 -10.42 -26.24 -6.62
C GLY A 74 -9.64 -25.67 -7.81
N SER A 75 -9.88 -24.40 -8.14
CA SER A 75 -9.25 -23.76 -9.30
C SER A 75 -7.75 -23.61 -9.10
N PRO A 76 -6.91 -23.88 -10.12
CA PRO A 76 -5.47 -23.56 -10.06
C PRO A 76 -5.21 -22.05 -9.92
N ASP A 77 -6.20 -21.20 -10.20
CA ASP A 77 -6.11 -19.75 -10.01
C ASP A 77 -6.44 -19.30 -8.58
N ALA A 78 -6.78 -20.22 -7.68
CA ALA A 78 -6.98 -19.91 -6.28
C ALA A 78 -5.64 -19.56 -5.61
N PRO A 79 -5.58 -18.50 -4.79
CA PRO A 79 -4.39 -18.25 -3.97
C PRO A 79 -4.18 -19.39 -2.96
N ASP A 80 -2.91 -19.75 -2.77
CA ASP A 80 -2.44 -20.83 -1.89
C ASP A 80 -1.78 -20.33 -0.60
N ALA A 81 -1.61 -19.02 -0.46
CA ALA A 81 -1.01 -18.36 0.70
C ALA A 81 -1.88 -17.17 1.19
N PRO A 82 -1.71 -16.73 2.44
CA PRO A 82 -2.31 -15.50 2.96
C PRO A 82 -1.91 -14.26 2.15
N ILE A 83 -2.76 -13.21 2.16
CA ILE A 83 -2.51 -11.94 1.45
C ILE A 83 -1.13 -11.36 1.79
N GLU A 84 -0.75 -11.40 3.07
CA GLU A 84 0.53 -10.88 3.58
C GLU A 84 1.77 -11.59 3.01
N GLU A 85 1.62 -12.83 2.58
CA GLU A 85 2.71 -13.62 1.99
C GLU A 85 2.74 -13.52 0.46
N MET A 86 1.67 -13.05 -0.16
CA MET A 86 1.59 -12.88 -1.60
C MET A 86 2.52 -11.76 -2.07
N PRO A 87 3.30 -11.91 -3.16
CA PRO A 87 4.21 -10.85 -3.58
C PRO A 87 3.50 -9.55 -3.93
N ARG A 88 4.12 -8.41 -3.61
CA ARG A 88 3.68 -7.11 -4.10
C ARG A 88 4.03 -6.96 -5.58
N GLU A 89 3.27 -6.11 -6.27
CA GLU A 89 3.57 -5.80 -7.66
C GLU A 89 4.94 -5.11 -7.77
N MET A 90 5.82 -5.66 -8.59
CA MET A 90 7.20 -5.18 -8.74
C MET A 90 7.30 -3.69 -9.08
N ARG A 91 6.35 -3.16 -9.85
CA ARG A 91 6.28 -1.73 -10.19
C ARG A 91 6.05 -0.84 -8.97
N LEU A 92 5.29 -1.30 -7.99
CA LEU A 92 5.02 -0.58 -6.74
C LEU A 92 6.25 -0.62 -5.83
N ILE A 93 6.88 -1.79 -5.69
CA ILE A 93 8.14 -1.94 -4.95
C ILE A 93 9.22 -1.00 -5.52
N LEU A 94 9.34 -0.93 -6.84
CA LEU A 94 10.28 -0.02 -7.51
C LEU A 94 9.94 1.46 -7.32
N ALA A 95 8.67 1.82 -7.23
CA ALA A 95 8.26 3.19 -6.95
C ALA A 95 8.68 3.57 -5.52
N ASP A 96 8.32 2.75 -4.53
CA ASP A 96 8.69 2.96 -3.13
C ASP A 96 10.21 3.04 -2.95
N TRP A 97 10.96 2.20 -3.68
CA TRP A 97 12.42 2.21 -3.62
C TRP A 97 12.98 3.53 -4.16
N ARG A 98 12.54 3.98 -5.34
CA ARG A 98 12.97 5.29 -5.88
C ARG A 98 12.63 6.44 -4.95
N ASP A 99 11.52 6.34 -4.23
CA ASP A 99 11.08 7.35 -3.28
C ASP A 99 11.97 7.36 -2.03
N ALA A 100 12.35 6.19 -1.53
CA ALA A 100 13.34 6.04 -0.46
C ALA A 100 14.72 6.57 -0.86
N GLU A 101 15.18 6.30 -2.09
CA GLU A 101 16.44 6.87 -2.63
C GLU A 101 16.40 8.39 -2.71
N ARG A 102 15.29 8.97 -3.18
CA ARG A 102 15.11 10.42 -3.20
C ARG A 102 15.14 10.99 -1.79
N ARG A 103 14.43 10.40 -0.83
CA ARG A 103 14.49 10.80 0.59
C ARG A 103 15.93 10.76 1.12
N ALA A 104 16.64 9.65 0.92
CA ALA A 104 18.03 9.51 1.36
C ALA A 104 18.95 10.60 0.79
N SER A 105 18.75 10.97 -0.48
CA SER A 105 19.55 12.01 -1.14
C SER A 105 19.32 13.43 -0.61
N LEU A 106 18.14 13.68 -0.03
CA LEU A 106 17.74 14.98 0.51
C LEU A 106 18.02 15.10 2.01
N SER A 107 18.16 13.98 2.71
CA SER A 107 18.41 13.93 4.15
C SER A 107 19.84 14.34 4.51
N ALA A 108 19.98 15.02 5.65
CA ALA A 108 21.30 15.32 6.19
C ALA A 108 22.04 14.02 6.58
N PRO A 109 23.35 13.89 6.26
CA PRO A 109 24.11 12.70 6.64
C PRO A 109 24.05 12.40 8.14
N GLY A 110 23.75 11.16 8.50
CA GLY A 110 23.65 10.71 9.90
C GLY A 110 22.37 11.15 10.63
N SER A 111 21.45 11.85 9.97
CA SER A 111 20.13 12.14 10.53
C SER A 111 19.28 10.88 10.67
N ALA A 112 18.27 10.93 11.54
CA ALA A 112 17.30 9.84 11.68
C ALA A 112 16.61 9.51 10.33
N ASP A 113 16.30 10.54 9.53
CA ASP A 113 15.68 10.38 8.21
C ASP A 113 16.61 9.67 7.23
N ALA A 114 17.92 9.96 7.27
CA ALA A 114 18.91 9.26 6.44
C ALA A 114 19.02 7.77 6.82
N VAL A 115 19.00 7.45 8.13
CA VAL A 115 19.04 6.08 8.63
C VAL A 115 17.77 5.31 8.23
N ALA A 116 16.60 5.92 8.40
CA ALA A 116 15.32 5.34 8.02
C ALA A 116 15.24 5.08 6.51
N ALA A 117 15.63 6.06 5.68
CA ALA A 117 15.63 5.90 4.24
C ALA A 117 16.61 4.81 3.76
N ALA A 118 17.78 4.67 4.39
CA ALA A 118 18.72 3.59 4.08
C ALA A 118 18.14 2.20 4.41
N ALA A 119 17.50 2.06 5.58
CA ALA A 119 16.85 0.81 5.96
C ALA A 119 15.70 0.44 5.01
N ASP A 120 14.92 1.43 4.56
CA ASP A 120 13.87 1.23 3.55
C ASP A 120 14.45 0.75 2.22
N ILE A 121 15.53 1.36 1.73
CA ILE A 121 16.20 0.97 0.49
C ILE A 121 16.64 -0.49 0.54
N ASP A 122 17.29 -0.93 1.62
CA ASP A 122 17.78 -2.31 1.74
C ASP A 122 16.61 -3.31 1.82
N ARG A 123 15.56 -2.99 2.58
CA ARG A 123 14.34 -3.81 2.64
C ARG A 123 13.68 -3.93 1.27
N LEU A 124 13.49 -2.82 0.57
CA LEU A 124 12.80 -2.78 -0.73
C LEU A 124 13.62 -3.45 -1.84
N ARG A 125 14.96 -3.36 -1.79
CA ARG A 125 15.85 -4.08 -2.70
C ARG A 125 15.68 -5.59 -2.53
N GLU A 126 15.65 -6.07 -1.29
CA GLU A 126 15.46 -7.48 -0.98
C GLU A 126 14.05 -7.98 -1.35
N GLU A 127 13.03 -7.17 -1.09
CA GLU A 127 11.65 -7.44 -1.51
C GLU A 127 11.54 -7.55 -3.04
N TYR A 128 12.12 -6.61 -3.77
CA TYR A 128 12.15 -6.64 -5.24
C TYR A 128 12.89 -7.88 -5.76
N ARG A 129 14.03 -8.24 -5.16
CA ARG A 129 14.80 -9.43 -5.53
C ARG A 129 13.95 -10.69 -5.41
N ARG A 130 13.26 -10.88 -4.27
CA ARG A 130 12.35 -12.01 -4.06
C ARG A 130 11.22 -12.05 -5.09
N ALA A 131 10.56 -10.91 -5.33
CA ALA A 131 9.50 -10.82 -6.32
C ALA A 131 10.00 -11.14 -7.75
N PHE A 132 11.22 -10.72 -8.10
CA PHE A 132 11.84 -11.04 -9.38
C PHE A 132 12.20 -12.53 -9.51
N GLU A 133 12.77 -13.13 -8.46
CA GLU A 133 13.11 -14.56 -8.43
C GLU A 133 11.86 -15.43 -8.59
N GLU A 134 10.80 -15.13 -7.86
CA GLU A 134 9.52 -15.85 -7.99
C GLU A 134 8.86 -15.68 -9.36
N ALA A 135 8.97 -14.50 -9.98
CA ALA A 135 8.47 -14.30 -11.33
C ALA A 135 9.27 -15.14 -12.33
N ARG A 136 10.59 -15.19 -12.18
CA ARG A 136 11.50 -15.95 -13.05
C ARG A 136 11.33 -17.46 -12.94
N GLU A 137 10.95 -17.98 -11.77
CA GLU A 137 10.67 -19.41 -11.57
C GLU A 137 9.34 -19.88 -12.18
N ARG A 138 8.46 -18.93 -12.53
CA ARG A 138 7.12 -19.19 -13.09
C ARG A 138 7.04 -19.08 -14.62
N ASP A 139 8.05 -18.49 -15.25
CA ASP A 139 8.22 -18.39 -16.72
C ASP A 139 8.93 -19.64 -17.29
#